data_AF-A0A3S8WLQ5-F1
#
_entry.id   AF-A0A3S8WLQ5-F1
#
_cell.length_a   1.000
_cell.length_b   1.000
_cell.length_c   1.000
_cell.angle_alpha   90.00
_cell.angle_beta   90.00
_cell.angle_gamma   90.00
#
_symmetry.space_group_name_H-M   'P 1'
#
loop_
_entity.id
_entity.type
_entity.pdbx_description
1 polymer ?
#
loop_
_entity_poly.entity_id
_entity_poly.type
_entity_poly.pdbx_seq_one_letter_code
_entity_poly.pdbx_strand_id
1 'polypeptide(L)'
;MAPVAAALYGGLWITLFYASAAMPNHYTAMGAVGAVGLFLWSRQSLRTYAGVAAGIALATLMRPNDGFAIGLPLLLAALLVPAWRGRGRVVAVLGGLAAGALPWAVEAYVRFGGVRERLTEASEVQGDLRPLLSFVHHLTVMDGPLLCRPCDSDGIRPVATEWWLLLLLLVTAGLWTLRRERAPQSASEATRPPATTLTLLTALAIALPYLLLVPYAAPRFLLPTHALLAPTAALGLLTLVGVARAGRHRWVGAGLVGVVLGGHLLVQVLLAHGNATIQAGARDDWARVAEVLERHGVGNGSRPGARTDAPCTLGGNTSVIPLAHVAGCAPGGPADGPGDLSALVLREAAPPHWARDWPRHAVPGTYSSGWVVHVRP
;
A
#
# COMPACT_ATOMS: atom_id res chain seq x y z
N MET A 1 9.87 -22.28 8.92
CA MET A 1 9.25 -20.98 9.27
C MET A 1 9.21 -20.02 8.07
N ALA A 2 10.34 -19.67 7.45
CA ALA A 2 10.35 -18.69 6.34
C ALA A 2 9.38 -19.01 5.17
N PRO A 3 9.26 -20.26 4.68
CA PRO A 3 8.28 -20.57 3.63
C PRO A 3 6.83 -20.35 4.07
N VAL A 4 6.51 -20.64 5.33
CA VAL A 4 5.17 -20.44 5.90
C VAL A 4 4.87 -18.95 6.05
N ALA A 5 5.84 -18.15 6.49
CA ALA A 5 5.69 -16.69 6.55
C ALA A 5 5.47 -16.09 5.16
N ALA A 6 6.24 -16.54 4.17
CA ALA A 6 6.06 -16.13 2.78
C ALA A 6 4.69 -16.55 2.23
N ALA A 7 4.22 -17.75 2.54
CA ALA A 7 2.89 -18.22 2.14
C ALA A 7 1.76 -17.43 2.80
N LEU A 8 1.87 -17.09 4.09
CA LEU A 8 0.88 -16.27 4.80
C LEU A 8 0.81 -14.85 4.22
N TYR A 9 1.96 -14.23 3.96
CA TYR A 9 2.00 -12.88 3.38
C TYR A 9 1.56 -12.87 1.90
N GLY A 10 2.08 -13.81 1.11
CA GLY A 10 1.80 -13.94 -0.33
C GLY A 10 0.41 -14.49 -0.63
N GLY A 11 -0.25 -15.15 0.34
CA GLY A 11 -1.62 -15.64 0.21
C GLY A 11 -2.68 -14.55 0.39
N LEU A 12 -2.30 -13.35 0.83
CA LEU A 12 -3.24 -12.24 1.00
C LEU A 12 -3.63 -11.64 -0.35
N TRP A 13 -4.92 -11.37 -0.53
CA TRP A 13 -5.46 -10.76 -1.74
C TRP A 13 -4.79 -9.43 -2.03
N ILE A 14 -4.56 -8.62 -0.99
CA ILE A 14 -3.87 -7.33 -1.08
C ILE A 14 -2.44 -7.49 -1.58
N THR A 15 -1.73 -8.52 -1.15
CA THR A 15 -0.35 -8.76 -1.58
C THR A 15 -0.34 -9.17 -3.04
N LEU A 16 -1.17 -10.15 -3.43
CA LEU A 16 -1.28 -10.64 -4.80
C LEU A 16 -1.66 -9.51 -5.78
N PHE A 17 -2.72 -8.78 -5.45
CA PHE A 17 -3.24 -7.70 -6.28
C PHE A 17 -2.22 -6.56 -6.40
N TYR A 18 -1.74 -5.99 -5.30
CA TYR A 18 -0.90 -4.79 -5.35
C TYR A 18 0.55 -5.04 -5.77
N ALA A 19 1.08 -6.26 -5.59
CA ALA A 19 2.38 -6.61 -6.14
C ALA A 19 2.35 -6.62 -7.68
N SER A 20 1.27 -7.16 -8.28
CA SER A 20 1.08 -7.16 -9.74
C SER A 20 0.80 -5.75 -10.31
N ALA A 21 0.25 -4.86 -9.49
CA ALA A 21 -0.03 -3.47 -9.87
C ALA A 21 1.18 -2.53 -9.74
N ALA A 22 2.38 -3.05 -9.44
CA ALA A 22 3.61 -2.29 -9.22
C ALA A 22 3.48 -1.14 -8.21
N MET A 23 2.57 -1.28 -7.24
CA MET A 23 2.37 -0.26 -6.22
C MET A 23 3.50 -0.30 -5.17
N PRO A 24 3.92 0.85 -4.63
CA PRO A 24 5.14 0.95 -3.82
C PRO A 24 5.10 0.11 -2.53
N ASN A 25 3.90 -0.20 -2.03
CA ASN A 25 3.64 -0.85 -0.76
C ASN A 25 4.31 -2.24 -0.61
N HIS A 26 4.30 -3.06 -1.67
CA HIS A 26 4.93 -4.37 -1.63
C HIS A 26 6.47 -4.25 -1.55
N TYR A 27 7.05 -3.35 -2.34
CA TYR A 27 8.50 -3.09 -2.31
C TYR A 27 8.94 -2.51 -0.96
N THR A 28 8.15 -1.62 -0.35
CA THR A 28 8.35 -1.15 1.02
C THR A 28 8.31 -2.31 2.02
N ALA A 29 7.38 -3.25 1.88
CA ALA A 29 7.29 -4.43 2.74
C ALA A 29 8.53 -5.34 2.64
N MET A 30 9.02 -5.58 1.43
CA MET A 30 10.25 -6.37 1.22
C MET A 30 11.48 -5.65 1.80
N GLY A 31 11.58 -4.33 1.59
CA GLY A 31 12.62 -3.49 2.20
C GLY A 31 12.60 -3.55 3.73
N ALA A 32 11.41 -3.47 4.33
CA ALA A 32 11.21 -3.55 5.78
C ALA A 32 11.66 -4.90 6.36
N VAL A 33 11.15 -6.02 5.80
CA VAL A 33 11.50 -7.37 6.28
C VAL A 33 12.99 -7.65 6.09
N GLY A 34 13.56 -7.29 4.93
CA GLY A 34 14.98 -7.44 4.64
C GLY A 34 15.85 -6.64 5.62
N ALA A 35 15.54 -5.36 5.84
CA ALA A 35 16.28 -4.51 6.76
C ALA A 35 16.20 -5.01 8.21
N VAL A 36 15.00 -5.30 8.71
CA VAL A 36 14.82 -5.80 10.09
C VAL A 36 15.52 -7.15 10.28
N GLY A 37 15.38 -8.08 9.32
CA GLY A 37 16.02 -9.39 9.37
C GLY A 37 17.55 -9.31 9.39
N LEU A 38 18.14 -8.52 8.50
CA LEU A 38 19.60 -8.34 8.44
C LEU A 38 20.15 -7.55 9.63
N PHE A 39 19.37 -6.60 10.17
CA PHE A 39 19.73 -5.86 11.39
C PHE A 39 19.82 -6.80 12.60
N LEU A 40 18.87 -7.73 12.71
CA LEU A 40 18.78 -8.74 13.76
C LEU A 40 19.75 -9.92 13.56
N TRP A 41 20.40 -10.01 12.41
CA TRP A 41 21.34 -11.08 12.11
C TRP A 41 22.48 -11.13 13.14
N SER A 42 22.83 -12.32 13.61
CA SER A 42 23.82 -12.49 14.68
C SER A 42 25.25 -12.13 14.23
N ARG A 43 25.58 -12.39 12.97
CA ARG A 43 26.92 -12.17 12.39
C ARG A 43 26.94 -10.93 11.50
N GLN A 44 27.14 -9.78 12.10
CA GLN A 44 27.21 -8.53 11.35
C GLN A 44 28.48 -8.45 10.50
N SER A 45 28.34 -7.93 9.29
CA SER A 45 29.41 -7.72 8.31
C SER A 45 29.07 -6.53 7.43
N LEU A 46 30.00 -6.08 6.59
CA LEU A 46 29.71 -5.02 5.60
C LEU A 46 28.54 -5.39 4.68
N ARG A 47 28.37 -6.67 4.35
CA ARG A 47 27.24 -7.14 3.52
C ARG A 47 25.90 -7.02 4.24
N THR A 48 25.84 -7.32 5.54
CA THR A 48 24.59 -7.17 6.30
C THR A 48 24.25 -5.70 6.47
N TYR A 49 25.23 -4.83 6.74
CA TYR A 49 25.02 -3.38 6.80
C TYR A 49 24.56 -2.81 5.46
N ALA A 50 25.18 -3.21 4.36
CA ALA A 50 24.76 -2.80 3.03
C ALA A 50 23.32 -3.25 2.74
N GLY A 51 22.94 -4.46 3.12
CA GLY A 51 21.55 -4.93 2.96
C GLY A 51 20.54 -4.22 3.86
N VAL A 52 20.91 -3.85 5.10
CA VAL A 52 20.08 -2.98 5.95
C VAL A 52 19.87 -1.61 5.29
N ALA A 53 20.95 -0.98 4.84
CA ALA A 53 20.90 0.31 4.17
C ALA A 53 20.07 0.24 2.89
N ALA A 54 20.26 -0.79 2.06
CA ALA A 54 19.51 -1.01 0.82
C ALA A 54 18.02 -1.25 1.08
N GLY A 55 17.66 -2.04 2.09
CA GLY A 55 16.27 -2.28 2.45
C GLY A 55 15.54 -1.02 2.92
N ILE A 56 16.21 -0.20 3.74
CA ILE A 56 15.67 1.10 4.19
C ILE A 56 15.62 2.10 3.05
N ALA A 57 16.65 2.17 2.20
CA ALA A 57 16.67 3.04 1.03
C ALA A 57 15.53 2.70 0.07
N LEU A 58 15.30 1.41 -0.22
CA LEU A 58 14.17 0.95 -1.03
C LEU A 58 12.84 1.37 -0.40
N ALA A 59 12.64 1.13 0.89
CA ALA A 59 11.42 1.49 1.60
C ALA A 59 11.17 3.00 1.56
N THR A 60 12.20 3.80 1.81
CA THR A 60 12.14 5.27 1.85
C THR A 60 11.94 5.86 0.45
N LEU A 61 12.57 5.30 -0.59
CA LEU A 61 12.38 5.73 -1.98
C LEU A 61 10.94 5.49 -2.43
N MET A 62 10.38 4.33 -2.07
CA MET A 62 9.02 3.96 -2.43
C MET A 62 7.97 4.74 -1.64
N ARG A 63 8.19 4.90 -0.32
CA ARG A 63 7.27 5.54 0.63
C ARG A 63 8.10 6.21 1.73
N PRO A 64 8.49 7.50 1.59
CA PRO A 64 9.37 8.17 2.55
C PRO A 64 8.90 8.05 4.01
N ASN A 65 7.61 8.27 4.25
CA ASN A 65 7.00 8.17 5.58
C ASN A 65 7.18 6.77 6.21
N ASP A 66 6.99 5.70 5.44
CA ASP A 66 7.20 4.34 5.93
C ASP A 66 8.69 4.04 6.14
N GLY A 67 9.55 4.57 5.26
CA GLY A 67 11.00 4.52 5.43
C GLY A 67 11.45 5.05 6.79
N PHE A 68 10.97 6.25 7.18
CA PHE A 68 11.23 6.82 8.50
C PHE A 68 10.59 6.02 9.64
N ALA A 69 9.36 5.53 9.46
CA ALA A 69 8.69 4.67 10.43
C ALA A 69 9.44 3.34 10.66
N ILE A 70 10.13 2.82 9.66
CA ILE A 70 11.02 1.64 9.76
C ILE A 70 12.34 2.02 10.43
N GLY A 71 12.97 3.09 9.95
CA GLY A 71 14.30 3.51 10.39
C GLY A 71 14.35 3.92 11.85
N LEU A 72 13.31 4.56 12.38
CA LEU A 72 13.30 5.09 13.75
C LEU A 72 13.45 3.98 14.82
N PRO A 73 12.63 2.91 14.86
CA PRO A 73 12.84 1.80 15.80
C PRO A 73 14.21 1.13 15.66
N LEU A 74 14.73 1.03 14.43
CA LEU A 74 16.04 0.41 14.17
C LEU A 74 17.19 1.28 14.67
N LEU A 75 17.08 2.60 14.48
CA LEU A 75 18.04 3.57 14.99
C LEU A 75 18.03 3.58 16.52
N LEU A 76 16.85 3.65 17.14
CA LEU A 76 16.70 3.58 18.58
C LEU A 76 17.24 2.27 19.15
N ALA A 77 16.98 1.14 18.48
CA ALA A 77 17.57 -0.15 18.83
C ALA A 77 19.10 -0.13 18.78
N ALA A 78 19.68 0.45 17.72
CA ALA A 78 21.13 0.56 17.54
C ALA A 78 21.79 1.55 18.52
N LEU A 79 21.04 2.48 19.10
CA LEU A 79 21.56 3.46 20.07
C LEU A 79 21.34 3.00 21.51
N LEU A 80 20.18 2.41 21.82
CA LEU A 80 19.71 2.21 23.19
C LEU A 80 19.92 0.78 23.68
N VAL A 81 19.81 -0.24 22.81
CA VAL A 81 19.88 -1.66 23.22
C VAL A 81 21.34 -2.14 23.22
N PRO A 82 21.96 -2.44 24.39
CA PRO A 82 23.38 -2.79 24.47
C PRO A 82 23.78 -3.93 23.54
N ALA A 83 22.92 -4.95 23.40
CA ALA A 83 23.15 -6.10 22.54
C ALA A 83 23.20 -5.77 21.03
N TRP A 84 22.63 -4.64 20.61
CA TRP A 84 22.54 -4.22 19.22
C TRP A 84 23.32 -2.93 18.93
N ARG A 85 23.96 -2.33 19.94
CA ARG A 85 24.77 -1.13 19.75
C ARG A 85 25.89 -1.35 18.74
N GLY A 86 26.10 -0.37 17.86
CA GLY A 86 27.20 -0.41 16.91
C GLY A 86 27.13 0.68 15.85
N ARG A 87 28.27 1.36 15.61
CA ARG A 87 28.38 2.42 14.59
C ARG A 87 27.96 1.95 13.20
N GLY A 88 28.30 0.71 12.83
CA GLY A 88 27.90 0.14 11.53
C GLY A 88 26.39 0.07 11.33
N ARG A 89 25.62 -0.30 12.37
CA ARG A 89 24.14 -0.31 12.29
C ARG A 89 23.57 1.09 12.19
N VAL A 90 24.10 2.04 12.96
CA VAL A 90 23.68 3.46 12.90
C VAL A 90 23.92 4.03 11.51
N VAL A 91 25.14 3.85 10.97
CA VAL A 91 25.49 4.32 9.62
C VAL A 91 24.64 3.64 8.56
N ALA A 92 24.36 2.34 8.68
CA ALA A 92 23.48 1.65 7.74
C ALA A 92 22.06 2.21 7.73
N VAL A 93 21.48 2.48 8.90
CA VAL A 93 20.12 3.04 9.02
C VAL A 93 20.07 4.45 8.47
N LEU A 94 20.97 5.34 8.91
CA LEU A 94 21.02 6.73 8.46
C LEU A 94 21.35 6.83 6.98
N GLY A 95 22.29 6.02 6.50
CA GLY A 95 22.67 5.95 5.10
C GLY A 95 21.51 5.49 4.21
N GLY A 96 20.75 4.48 4.65
CA GLY A 96 19.55 4.03 3.95
C GLY A 96 18.46 5.10 3.87
N LEU A 97 18.16 5.78 5.00
CA LEU A 97 17.20 6.87 5.03
C LEU A 97 17.61 8.02 4.11
N ALA A 98 18.87 8.45 4.19
CA ALA A 98 19.39 9.52 3.36
C ALA A 98 19.35 9.15 1.87
N ALA A 99 19.82 7.96 1.50
CA ALA A 99 19.85 7.51 0.11
C ALA A 99 18.44 7.41 -0.50
N GLY A 100 17.44 6.95 0.26
CA GLY A 100 16.07 6.87 -0.23
C GLY A 100 15.31 8.20 -0.23
N ALA A 101 15.59 9.09 0.73
CA ALA A 101 14.92 10.40 0.82
C ALA A 101 15.52 11.46 -0.13
N LEU A 102 16.78 11.31 -0.52
CA LEU A 102 17.48 12.31 -1.33
C LEU A 102 16.78 12.62 -2.67
N PRO A 103 16.34 11.63 -3.48
CA PRO A 103 15.63 11.94 -4.73
C PRO A 103 14.34 12.73 -4.49
N TRP A 104 13.59 12.39 -3.44
CA TRP A 104 12.37 13.09 -3.05
C TRP A 104 12.64 14.53 -2.61
N ALA A 105 13.72 14.75 -1.84
CA ALA A 105 14.11 16.08 -1.40
C ALA A 105 14.57 16.96 -2.58
N VAL A 106 15.43 16.41 -3.45
CA VAL A 106 15.89 17.11 -4.66
C VAL A 106 14.70 17.50 -5.53
N GLU A 107 13.77 16.58 -5.77
CA GLU A 107 12.56 16.86 -6.55
C GLU A 107 11.71 17.96 -5.91
N ALA A 108 11.59 17.98 -4.57
CA ALA A 108 10.85 19.02 -3.85
C ALA A 108 11.41 20.42 -4.16
N TYR A 109 12.74 20.59 -4.17
CA TYR A 109 13.36 21.87 -4.50
C TYR A 109 13.28 22.21 -6.00
N VAL A 110 13.46 21.23 -6.89
CA VAL A 110 13.50 21.48 -8.34
C VAL A 110 12.11 21.77 -8.92
N ARG A 111 11.05 21.12 -8.41
CA ARG A 111 9.70 21.18 -9.00
C ARG A 111 8.67 21.94 -8.18
N PHE A 112 8.81 21.95 -6.85
CA PHE A 112 7.78 22.46 -5.95
C PHE A 112 8.21 23.74 -5.22
N GLY A 113 9.46 24.20 -5.37
CA GLY A 113 10.00 25.36 -4.66
C GLY A 113 10.54 25.05 -3.27
N GLY A 114 10.44 23.80 -2.81
CA GLY A 114 10.97 23.34 -1.54
C GLY A 114 10.18 22.19 -0.92
N VAL A 115 10.70 21.68 0.20
CA VAL A 115 10.06 20.58 0.96
C VAL A 115 8.72 21.01 1.54
N ARG A 116 8.61 22.25 2.03
CA ARG A 116 7.39 22.76 2.66
C ARG A 116 6.28 22.90 1.64
N GLU A 117 6.58 23.49 0.50
CA GLU A 117 5.66 23.74 -0.61
C GLU A 117 5.11 22.42 -1.14
N ARG A 118 6.00 21.44 -1.37
CA ARG A 118 5.60 20.07 -1.74
C ARG A 118 4.66 19.44 -0.71
N LEU A 119 4.91 19.64 0.59
CA LEU A 119 4.05 19.09 1.64
C LEU A 119 2.69 19.81 1.71
N THR A 120 2.66 21.12 1.50
CA THR A 120 1.41 21.90 1.42
C THR A 120 0.55 21.41 0.26
N GLU A 121 1.12 21.33 -0.95
CA GLU A 121 0.41 20.85 -2.14
C GLU A 121 -0.04 19.39 -1.97
N ALA A 122 0.82 18.54 -1.39
CA ALA A 122 0.44 17.18 -1.06
C ALA A 122 -0.73 17.14 -0.05
N SER A 123 -0.80 18.05 0.92
CA SER A 123 -1.88 18.10 1.91
C SER A 123 -3.19 18.62 1.32
N GLU A 124 -3.14 19.57 0.39
CA GLU A 124 -4.32 20.03 -0.36
C GLU A 124 -4.93 18.90 -1.19
N VAL A 125 -4.09 18.07 -1.83
CA VAL A 125 -4.55 16.93 -2.62
C VAL A 125 -4.91 15.74 -1.73
N GLN A 126 -4.15 15.50 -0.65
CA GLN A 126 -4.27 14.28 0.17
C GLN A 126 -5.14 14.42 1.43
N GLY A 127 -5.53 15.64 1.78
CA GLY A 127 -6.08 15.96 3.08
C GLY A 127 -5.01 15.94 4.18
N ASP A 128 -5.20 16.82 5.16
CA ASP A 128 -4.26 16.98 6.27
C ASP A 128 -4.20 15.74 7.18
N LEU A 129 -3.02 15.51 7.77
CA LEU A 129 -2.89 14.60 8.90
C LEU A 129 -3.58 15.20 10.11
N ARG A 130 -4.49 14.42 10.72
CA ARG A 130 -5.21 14.86 11.92
C ARG A 130 -5.49 13.67 12.82
N PRO A 131 -5.43 13.82 14.15
CA PRO A 131 -5.81 12.76 15.07
C PRO A 131 -7.23 12.27 14.77
N LEU A 132 -7.35 11.03 14.30
CA LEU A 132 -8.60 10.40 13.89
C LEU A 132 -8.48 8.88 14.09
N LEU A 133 -9.50 8.23 14.65
CA LEU A 133 -9.54 6.77 14.72
C LEU A 133 -9.88 6.15 13.36
N SER A 134 -8.93 6.21 12.43
CA SER A 134 -9.04 5.64 11.07
C SER A 134 -9.07 4.11 11.03
N PHE A 135 -8.95 3.44 12.19
CA PHE A 135 -9.14 2.00 12.33
C PHE A 135 -10.44 1.52 11.67
N VAL A 136 -11.55 2.24 11.87
CA VAL A 136 -12.84 1.89 11.25
C VAL A 136 -12.76 1.99 9.72
N HIS A 137 -12.11 3.01 9.17
CA HIS A 137 -11.91 3.15 7.72
C HIS A 137 -11.11 1.98 7.14
N HIS A 138 -10.16 1.42 7.89
CA HIS A 138 -9.43 0.22 7.43
C HIS A 138 -10.31 -1.02 7.39
N LEU A 139 -11.32 -1.13 8.25
CA LEU A 139 -12.30 -2.24 8.21
C LEU A 139 -13.24 -2.12 7.01
N THR A 140 -13.60 -0.90 6.60
CA THR A 140 -14.53 -0.67 5.49
C THR A 140 -13.89 -0.89 4.11
N VAL A 141 -12.55 -0.86 4.02
CA VAL A 141 -11.84 -1.12 2.76
C VAL A 141 -11.32 -2.55 2.61
N MET A 142 -11.53 -3.43 3.60
CA MET A 142 -10.90 -4.76 3.65
C MET A 142 -11.14 -5.66 2.43
N ASP A 143 -12.24 -5.44 1.70
CA ASP A 143 -12.57 -6.12 0.44
C ASP A 143 -12.62 -5.19 -0.78
N GLY A 144 -12.26 -3.92 -0.59
CA GLY A 144 -12.56 -2.81 -1.50
C GLY A 144 -13.40 -1.74 -0.78
N PRO A 145 -13.44 -0.49 -1.27
CA PRO A 145 -12.75 0.03 -2.46
C PRO A 145 -11.22 0.07 -2.30
N LEU A 146 -10.48 0.09 -3.42
CA LEU A 146 -9.00 0.11 -3.39
C LEU A 146 -8.42 1.39 -2.77
N LEU A 147 -9.24 2.43 -2.61
CA LEU A 147 -8.99 3.67 -1.90
C LEU A 147 -10.36 4.30 -1.55
N CYS A 148 -10.62 4.56 -0.27
CA CYS A 148 -11.76 5.40 0.14
C CYS A 148 -11.28 6.83 0.39
N ARG A 149 -11.98 7.83 -0.16
CA ARG A 149 -11.79 9.26 0.15
C ARG A 149 -13.00 10.09 -0.31
N PRO A 150 -13.79 10.67 0.61
CA PRO A 150 -13.83 10.39 2.04
C PRO A 150 -14.36 8.95 2.31
N CYS A 151 -14.23 8.46 3.54
CA CYS A 151 -14.52 7.05 3.90
C CYS A 151 -15.88 6.90 4.58
N ASP A 152 -16.91 7.57 4.05
CA ASP A 152 -18.16 7.84 4.76
C ASP A 152 -19.32 6.91 4.32
N SER A 153 -19.11 6.09 3.30
CA SER A 153 -20.19 5.36 2.60
C SER A 153 -20.00 3.85 2.47
N ASP A 154 -18.90 3.31 3.01
CA ASP A 154 -18.55 1.90 2.86
C ASP A 154 -18.97 1.06 4.08
N GLY A 155 -19.67 -0.04 3.83
CA GLY A 155 -20.04 -1.01 4.88
C GLY A 155 -18.90 -1.98 5.21
N ILE A 156 -18.88 -2.51 6.44
CA ILE A 156 -17.93 -3.57 6.82
C ILE A 156 -18.51 -4.92 6.38
N ARG A 157 -17.77 -5.67 5.57
CA ARG A 157 -18.10 -7.07 5.27
C ARG A 157 -17.39 -8.00 6.25
N PRO A 158 -18.11 -8.70 7.15
CA PRO A 158 -17.48 -9.51 8.19
C PRO A 158 -16.53 -10.57 7.64
N VAL A 159 -16.87 -11.19 6.50
CA VAL A 159 -16.02 -12.19 5.85
C VAL A 159 -14.66 -11.63 5.45
N ALA A 160 -14.57 -10.35 5.06
CA ALA A 160 -13.30 -9.73 4.70
C ALA A 160 -12.41 -9.43 5.93
N THR A 161 -13.02 -9.28 7.10
CA THR A 161 -12.30 -9.04 8.37
C THR A 161 -11.65 -10.29 8.95
N GLU A 162 -11.92 -11.47 8.40
CA GLU A 162 -11.43 -12.76 8.88
C GLU A 162 -9.90 -12.80 9.02
N TRP A 163 -9.19 -12.21 8.07
CA TRP A 163 -7.73 -12.19 8.09
C TRP A 163 -7.17 -11.44 9.31
N TRP A 164 -7.80 -10.35 9.77
CA TRP A 164 -7.30 -9.63 10.94
C TRP A 164 -7.50 -10.44 12.22
N LEU A 165 -8.62 -11.17 12.32
CA LEU A 165 -8.87 -12.08 13.43
C LEU A 165 -7.89 -13.26 13.40
N LEU A 166 -7.65 -13.83 12.21
CA LEU A 166 -6.68 -14.91 12.03
C LEU A 166 -5.26 -14.42 12.35
N LEU A 167 -4.87 -13.24 11.88
CA LEU A 167 -3.57 -12.63 12.18
C LEU A 167 -3.40 -12.43 13.68
N LEU A 168 -4.41 -11.90 14.38
CA LEU A 168 -4.38 -11.72 15.82
C LEU A 168 -4.20 -13.07 16.55
N LEU A 169 -4.95 -14.10 16.16
CA LEU A 169 -4.82 -15.45 16.71
C LEU A 169 -3.42 -16.03 16.47
N LEU A 170 -2.90 -15.93 15.24
CA LEU A 170 -1.61 -16.50 14.87
C LEU A 170 -0.46 -15.75 15.54
N VAL A 171 -0.49 -14.42 15.59
CA VAL A 171 0.54 -13.62 16.27
C VAL A 171 0.51 -13.90 17.77
N THR A 172 -0.66 -13.95 18.41
CA THR A 172 -0.77 -14.26 19.84
C THR A 172 -0.26 -15.66 20.17
N ALA A 173 -0.60 -16.67 19.37
CA ALA A 173 -0.07 -18.02 19.50
C ALA A 173 1.46 -18.04 19.35
N GLY A 174 2.01 -17.36 18.34
CA GLY A 174 3.46 -17.27 18.11
C GLY A 174 4.19 -16.59 19.28
N LEU A 175 3.64 -15.49 19.81
CA LEU A 175 4.20 -14.82 20.99
C LEU A 175 4.12 -15.69 22.24
N TRP A 176 3.05 -16.45 22.41
CA TRP A 176 2.91 -17.39 23.51
C TRP A 176 3.97 -18.49 23.46
N THR A 177 4.24 -19.06 22.28
CA THR A 177 5.32 -20.05 22.07
C THR A 177 6.68 -19.48 22.46
N LEU A 178 7.01 -18.28 21.97
CA LEU A 178 8.27 -17.60 22.28
C LEU A 178 8.44 -17.25 23.76
N ARG A 179 7.32 -17.08 24.50
CA ARG A 179 7.36 -16.88 25.95
C ARG A 179 7.58 -18.20 26.69
N ARG A 180 6.97 -19.29 26.24
CA ARG A 180 7.10 -20.62 26.89
C ARG A 180 8.47 -21.25 26.71
N GLU A 181 9.05 -21.15 25.52
CA GLU A 181 10.36 -21.74 25.22
C GLU A 181 11.52 -20.93 25.82
N ARG A 182 11.21 -19.79 26.44
CA ARG A 182 12.18 -18.88 27.04
C ARG A 182 12.59 -19.35 28.44
N ALA A 183 13.36 -20.43 28.50
CA ALA A 183 14.23 -20.66 29.65
C ALA A 183 15.52 -19.84 29.43
N PRO A 184 15.84 -18.83 30.26
CA PRO A 184 17.12 -18.13 30.13
C PRO A 184 18.23 -19.14 30.45
N GLN A 185 18.99 -19.55 29.43
CA GLN A 185 20.09 -20.52 29.61
C GLN A 185 21.34 -19.85 30.19
N SER A 186 21.37 -18.52 30.25
CA SER A 186 22.47 -17.72 30.77
C SER A 186 22.01 -16.34 31.27
N ALA A 187 22.70 -15.79 32.27
CA ALA A 187 22.50 -14.42 32.75
C ALA A 187 22.73 -13.34 31.67
N SER A 188 23.52 -13.63 30.63
CA SER A 188 23.73 -12.77 29.46
C SER A 188 22.53 -12.72 28.52
N GLU A 189 21.76 -13.82 28.46
CA GLU A 189 20.56 -13.95 27.62
C GLU A 189 19.35 -13.25 28.23
N ALA A 190 19.31 -13.11 29.56
CA ALA A 190 18.27 -12.40 30.30
C ALA A 190 18.16 -10.91 29.90
N THR A 191 19.25 -10.30 29.44
CA THR A 191 19.32 -8.86 29.14
C THR A 191 19.11 -8.53 27.66
N ARG A 192 19.07 -9.54 26.76
CA ARG A 192 18.84 -9.30 25.32
C ARG A 192 17.34 -9.27 25.01
N PRO A 193 16.79 -8.16 24.49
CA PRO A 193 15.39 -8.12 24.12
C PRO A 193 15.10 -9.15 23.02
N PRO A 194 13.90 -9.77 23.02
CA PRO A 194 13.49 -10.69 21.97
C PRO A 194 13.62 -10.01 20.61
N ALA A 195 14.17 -10.72 19.61
CA ALA A 195 14.21 -10.24 18.23
C ALA A 195 12.81 -9.83 17.72
N THR A 196 11.77 -10.54 18.15
CA THR A 196 10.37 -10.21 17.85
C THR A 196 9.92 -8.86 18.40
N THR A 197 10.53 -8.34 19.47
CA THR A 197 10.20 -7.00 19.98
C THR A 197 10.49 -5.93 18.94
N LEU A 198 11.67 -5.99 18.31
CA LEU A 198 12.03 -5.01 17.29
C LEU A 198 11.08 -5.11 16.11
N THR A 199 10.80 -6.32 15.63
CA THR A 199 9.86 -6.56 14.54
C THR A 199 8.46 -6.01 14.85
N LEU A 200 7.93 -6.24 16.06
CA LEU A 200 6.62 -5.71 16.48
C LEU A 200 6.62 -4.19 16.59
N LEU A 201 7.66 -3.60 17.19
CA LEU A 201 7.78 -2.15 17.32
C LEU A 201 7.88 -1.47 15.95
N THR A 202 8.62 -2.06 15.01
CA THR A 202 8.68 -1.59 13.62
C THR A 202 7.33 -1.72 12.93
N ALA A 203 6.63 -2.86 13.08
CA ALA A 203 5.30 -3.06 12.51
C ALA A 203 4.28 -2.05 13.05
N LEU A 204 4.35 -1.74 14.34
CA LEU A 204 3.51 -0.75 15.01
C LEU A 204 3.84 0.68 14.58
N ALA A 205 5.12 1.03 14.48
CA ALA A 205 5.57 2.35 14.02
C ALA A 205 5.04 2.67 12.61
N ILE A 206 4.95 1.66 11.73
CA ILE A 206 4.33 1.78 10.41
C ILE A 206 2.80 1.89 10.52
N ALA A 207 2.16 1.04 11.33
CA ALA A 207 0.70 0.95 11.37
C ALA A 207 0.04 2.19 12.00
N LEU A 208 0.61 2.74 13.07
CA LEU A 208 -0.02 3.78 13.88
C LEU A 208 -0.38 5.04 13.07
N PRO A 209 0.49 5.61 12.21
CA PRO A 209 0.11 6.73 11.36
C PRO A 209 -1.14 6.45 10.52
N TYR A 210 -1.23 5.26 9.92
CA TYR A 210 -2.38 4.88 9.09
C TYR A 210 -3.65 4.61 9.88
N LEU A 211 -3.53 4.13 11.11
CA LEU A 211 -4.67 3.80 11.97
C LEU A 211 -5.18 5.00 12.77
N LEU A 212 -4.34 6.02 13.00
CA LEU A 212 -4.62 7.12 13.93
C LEU A 212 -4.54 8.53 13.33
N LEU A 213 -3.95 8.73 12.15
CA LEU A 213 -3.67 10.08 11.61
C LEU A 213 -4.16 10.31 10.18
N VAL A 214 -4.18 9.27 9.34
CA VAL A 214 -4.51 9.41 7.90
C VAL A 214 -6.03 9.38 7.71
N PRO A 215 -6.68 10.43 7.17
CA PRO A 215 -8.14 10.52 7.09
C PRO A 215 -8.77 9.72 5.93
N TYR A 216 -7.99 8.84 5.28
CA TYR A 216 -8.40 7.97 4.19
C TYR A 216 -7.76 6.59 4.35
N ALA A 217 -8.35 5.56 3.76
CA ALA A 217 -7.84 4.20 3.87
C ALA A 217 -7.66 3.53 2.52
N ALA A 218 -6.63 2.69 2.44
CA ALA A 218 -6.43 1.75 1.37
C ALA A 218 -5.82 0.47 1.97
N PRO A 219 -6.28 -0.72 1.58
CA PRO A 219 -5.84 -1.99 2.19
C PRO A 219 -4.32 -2.19 2.12
N ARG A 220 -3.70 -1.68 1.05
CA ARG A 220 -2.25 -1.73 0.81
C ARG A 220 -1.40 -1.01 1.86
N PHE A 221 -1.92 -0.03 2.59
CA PHE A 221 -1.10 0.79 3.51
C PHE A 221 -0.46 -0.05 4.60
N LEU A 222 -1.12 -1.12 5.05
CA LEU A 222 -0.61 -2.00 6.09
C LEU A 222 0.24 -3.16 5.56
N LEU A 223 0.52 -3.25 4.26
CA LEU A 223 1.33 -4.37 3.70
C LEU A 223 2.69 -4.55 4.41
N PRO A 224 3.47 -3.49 4.71
CA PRO A 224 4.71 -3.66 5.47
C PRO A 224 4.49 -4.20 6.89
N THR A 225 3.43 -3.76 7.57
CA THR A 225 3.04 -4.29 8.89
C THR A 225 2.72 -5.79 8.80
N HIS A 226 1.92 -6.21 7.82
CA HIS A 226 1.61 -7.63 7.60
C HIS A 226 2.86 -8.47 7.34
N ALA A 227 3.78 -7.98 6.50
CA ALA A 227 5.02 -8.68 6.19
C ALA A 227 5.93 -8.84 7.41
N LEU A 228 6.02 -7.82 8.26
CA LEU A 228 6.79 -7.89 9.52
C LEU A 228 6.14 -8.83 10.55
N LEU A 229 4.81 -8.92 10.58
CA LEU A 229 4.11 -9.84 11.48
C LEU A 229 4.11 -11.30 11.00
N ALA A 230 4.28 -11.54 9.70
CA ALA A 230 4.18 -12.86 9.08
C ALA A 230 5.12 -13.93 9.69
N PRO A 231 6.39 -13.66 10.06
CA PRO A 231 7.23 -14.64 10.74
C PRO A 231 6.66 -15.08 12.10
N THR A 232 6.12 -14.14 12.88
CA THR A 232 5.50 -14.46 14.19
C THR A 232 4.20 -15.23 13.99
N ALA A 233 3.38 -14.84 13.02
CA ALA A 233 2.17 -15.56 12.65
C ALA A 233 2.48 -16.99 12.15
N ALA A 234 3.54 -17.16 11.37
CA ALA A 234 3.99 -18.47 10.89
C ALA A 234 4.41 -19.39 12.03
N LEU A 235 5.10 -18.86 13.05
CA LEU A 235 5.40 -19.61 14.26
C LEU A 235 4.12 -20.03 14.97
N GLY A 236 3.16 -19.12 15.16
CA GLY A 236 1.87 -19.45 15.76
C GLY A 236 1.12 -20.54 15.01
N LEU A 237 1.09 -20.48 13.67
CA LEU A 237 0.47 -21.51 12.85
C LEU A 237 1.14 -22.88 13.05
N LEU A 238 2.47 -22.91 13.01
CA LEU A 238 3.22 -24.15 13.23
C LEU A 238 2.98 -24.72 14.63
N THR A 239 2.88 -23.87 15.65
CA THR A 239 2.53 -24.29 17.01
C THR A 239 1.12 -24.89 17.07
N LEU A 240 0.11 -24.22 16.51
CA LEU A 240 -1.27 -24.71 16.50
C LEU A 240 -1.38 -26.05 15.76
N VAL A 241 -0.69 -26.20 14.63
CA VAL A 241 -0.61 -27.47 13.90
C VAL A 241 0.07 -28.56 14.74
N GLY A 242 1.15 -28.24 15.45
CA GLY A 242 1.83 -29.16 16.35
C GLY A 242 0.92 -29.65 17.48
N VAL A 243 0.22 -28.72 18.15
CA VAL A 243 -0.76 -29.02 19.20
C VAL A 243 -1.90 -29.90 18.67
N ALA A 244 -2.45 -29.56 17.50
CA ALA A 244 -3.50 -30.34 16.86
C ALA A 244 -3.06 -31.79 16.59
N ARG A 245 -1.82 -31.99 16.10
CA ARG A 245 -1.28 -33.32 15.79
C ARG A 245 -0.95 -34.16 17.02
N ALA A 246 -0.59 -33.54 18.13
CA ALA A 246 -0.27 -34.23 19.38
C ALA A 246 -1.52 -34.63 20.20
N GLY A 247 -2.69 -34.10 19.87
CA GLY A 247 -3.93 -34.37 20.60
C GLY A 247 -4.57 -35.74 20.30
N ARG A 248 -5.43 -36.20 21.22
CA ARG A 248 -6.20 -37.45 21.09
C ARG A 248 -7.08 -37.48 19.81
N HIS A 249 -7.54 -36.31 19.36
CA HIS A 249 -8.36 -36.14 18.16
C HIS A 249 -7.57 -35.53 17.00
N ARG A 250 -6.34 -36.00 16.76
CA ARG A 250 -5.40 -35.44 15.77
C ARG A 250 -5.98 -35.19 14.38
N TRP A 251 -6.83 -36.09 13.89
CA TRP A 251 -7.45 -35.96 12.56
C TRP A 251 -8.49 -34.85 12.51
N VAL A 252 -9.27 -34.68 13.59
CA VAL A 252 -10.24 -33.59 13.72
C VAL A 252 -9.52 -32.25 13.83
N GLY A 253 -8.47 -32.16 14.64
CA GLY A 253 -7.67 -30.95 14.78
C GLY A 253 -6.96 -30.55 13.48
N ALA A 254 -6.34 -31.52 12.79
CA ALA A 254 -5.71 -31.28 11.49
C ALA A 254 -6.75 -30.89 10.41
N GLY A 255 -7.91 -31.54 10.41
CA GLY A 255 -9.03 -31.21 9.53
C GLY A 255 -9.54 -29.79 9.75
N LEU A 256 -9.74 -29.38 11.00
CA LEU A 256 -10.17 -28.02 11.36
C LEU A 256 -9.16 -26.96 10.88
N VAL A 257 -7.86 -27.16 11.11
CA VAL A 257 -6.82 -26.24 10.60
C VAL A 257 -6.86 -26.19 9.08
N GLY A 258 -7.00 -27.33 8.41
CA GLY A 258 -7.14 -27.39 6.94
C GLY A 258 -8.36 -26.62 6.43
N VAL A 259 -9.52 -26.77 7.07
CA VAL A 259 -10.75 -26.06 6.71
C VAL A 259 -10.60 -24.55 6.92
N VAL A 260 -10.03 -24.11 8.05
CA VAL A 260 -9.82 -22.69 8.32
C VAL A 260 -8.87 -22.06 7.30
N LEU A 261 -7.73 -22.71 7.01
CA LEU A 261 -6.78 -22.22 6.01
C LEU A 261 -7.36 -22.26 4.59
N GLY A 262 -8.11 -23.31 4.25
CA GLY A 262 -8.78 -23.42 2.95
C GLY A 262 -9.85 -22.36 2.76
N GLY A 263 -10.66 -22.10 3.79
CA GLY A 263 -11.66 -21.02 3.81
C GLY A 263 -11.01 -19.64 3.68
N HIS A 264 -9.94 -19.38 4.45
CA HIS A 264 -9.14 -18.16 4.36
C HIS A 264 -8.65 -17.96 2.92
N LEU A 265 -7.95 -18.94 2.34
CA LEU A 265 -7.42 -18.84 0.97
C LEU A 265 -8.52 -18.64 -0.07
N LEU A 266 -9.67 -19.29 0.08
CA LEU A 266 -10.82 -19.09 -0.80
C LEU A 266 -11.30 -17.64 -0.76
N VAL A 267 -11.47 -17.06 0.44
CA VAL A 267 -11.83 -15.65 0.61
C VAL A 267 -10.80 -14.74 -0.06
N GLN A 268 -9.50 -14.97 0.19
CA GLN A 268 -8.44 -14.17 -0.41
C GLN A 268 -8.42 -14.25 -1.94
N VAL A 269 -8.60 -15.43 -2.53
CA VAL A 269 -8.65 -15.61 -3.99
C VAL A 269 -9.87 -14.90 -4.59
N LEU A 270 -11.05 -15.04 -3.98
CA LEU A 270 -12.27 -14.39 -4.47
C LEU A 270 -12.15 -12.86 -4.40
N LEU A 271 -11.56 -12.31 -3.33
CA LEU A 271 -11.31 -10.87 -3.21
C LEU A 271 -10.30 -10.37 -4.24
N ALA A 272 -9.22 -11.12 -4.46
CA ALA A 272 -8.21 -10.78 -5.46
C ALA A 272 -8.81 -10.79 -6.88
N HIS A 273 -9.57 -11.84 -7.21
CA HIS A 273 -10.21 -11.98 -8.52
C HIS A 273 -11.26 -10.89 -8.76
N GLY A 274 -12.15 -10.65 -7.79
CA GLY A 274 -13.19 -9.62 -7.91
C GLY A 274 -12.59 -8.22 -8.13
N ASN A 275 -11.60 -7.83 -7.33
CA ASN A 275 -10.93 -6.54 -7.49
C ASN A 275 -10.14 -6.46 -8.80
N ALA A 276 -9.50 -7.54 -9.24
CA ALA A 276 -8.81 -7.59 -10.53
C ALA A 276 -9.77 -7.38 -11.71
N THR A 277 -10.93 -8.05 -11.70
CA THR A 277 -11.95 -7.91 -12.74
C THR A 277 -12.51 -6.50 -12.80
N ILE A 278 -12.84 -5.91 -11.64
CA ILE A 278 -13.32 -4.51 -11.57
C ILE A 278 -12.29 -3.55 -12.15
N GLN A 279 -11.00 -3.73 -11.83
CA GLN A 279 -9.93 -2.85 -12.30
C GLN A 279 -9.59 -3.06 -13.78
N ALA A 280 -9.70 -4.29 -14.29
CA ALA A 280 -9.59 -4.56 -15.72
C ALA A 280 -10.71 -3.84 -16.48
N GLY A 281 -11.97 -3.98 -16.02
CA GLY A 281 -13.12 -3.30 -16.62
C GLY A 281 -12.98 -1.77 -16.61
N ALA A 282 -12.50 -1.18 -15.51
CA ALA A 282 -12.25 0.26 -15.44
C ALA A 282 -11.16 0.73 -16.41
N ARG A 283 -10.10 -0.05 -16.60
CA ARG A 283 -9.03 0.28 -17.57
C ARG A 283 -9.51 0.17 -19.01
N ASP A 284 -10.33 -0.83 -19.30
CA ASP A 284 -10.96 -0.99 -20.61
C ASP A 284 -11.91 0.18 -20.91
N ASP A 285 -12.67 0.65 -19.91
CA ASP A 285 -13.46 1.88 -20.02
C ASP A 285 -12.60 3.08 -20.39
N TRP A 286 -11.46 3.25 -19.72
CA TRP A 286 -10.57 4.38 -20.00
C TRP A 286 -10.01 4.33 -21.42
N ALA A 287 -9.65 3.15 -21.92
CA ALA A 287 -9.19 2.97 -23.29
C ALA A 287 -10.30 3.33 -24.30
N ARG A 288 -11.54 2.90 -24.07
CA ARG A 288 -12.69 3.21 -24.94
C ARG A 288 -13.02 4.71 -24.95
N VAL A 289 -12.99 5.36 -23.78
CA VAL A 289 -13.20 6.80 -23.68
C VAL A 289 -12.10 7.54 -24.45
N ALA A 290 -10.84 7.15 -24.30
CA ALA A 290 -9.72 7.73 -25.03
C ALA A 290 -9.87 7.55 -26.56
N GLU A 291 -10.33 6.39 -27.02
CA GLU A 291 -10.60 6.15 -28.45
C GLU A 291 -11.71 7.06 -29.01
N VAL A 292 -12.77 7.30 -28.23
CA VAL A 292 -13.82 8.25 -28.63
C VAL A 292 -13.29 9.68 -28.66
N LEU A 293 -12.48 10.08 -27.68
CA LEU A 293 -11.83 11.40 -27.67
C LEU A 293 -10.93 11.59 -28.90
N GLU A 294 -10.11 10.59 -29.22
CA GLU A 294 -9.19 10.64 -30.36
C GLU A 294 -9.93 10.74 -31.69
N ARG A 295 -11.04 9.99 -31.85
CA ARG A 295 -11.93 10.09 -33.02
C ARG A 295 -12.52 11.48 -33.22
N HIS A 296 -12.59 12.30 -32.16
CA HIS A 296 -13.10 13.67 -32.20
C HIS A 296 -11.99 14.71 -31.99
N GLY A 297 -10.73 14.35 -32.24
CA GLY A 297 -9.62 15.31 -32.28
C GLY A 297 -9.05 15.71 -30.91
N VAL A 298 -9.21 14.88 -29.88
CA VAL A 298 -8.59 15.10 -28.55
C VAL A 298 -7.75 13.88 -28.14
N GLY A 299 -6.42 14.05 -28.01
CA GLY A 299 -5.53 13.01 -27.50
C GLY A 299 -4.29 12.72 -28.36
N ASN A 300 -3.68 11.55 -28.14
CA ASN A 300 -2.37 11.09 -28.65
C ASN A 300 -2.14 11.17 -30.18
N GLY A 301 -3.18 11.36 -31.01
CA GLY A 301 -3.06 11.46 -32.47
C GLY A 301 -3.60 12.76 -33.10
N SER A 302 -4.10 13.71 -32.30
CA SER A 302 -5.07 14.70 -32.80
C SER A 302 -4.54 16.04 -33.32
N ARG A 303 -3.22 16.24 -33.45
CA ARG A 303 -2.69 17.44 -34.15
C ARG A 303 -1.52 17.11 -35.07
N PRO A 304 -1.76 16.77 -36.35
CA PRO A 304 -0.76 16.97 -37.39
C PRO A 304 -0.55 18.48 -37.56
N GLY A 305 0.64 18.98 -37.22
CA GLY A 305 1.07 20.34 -37.57
C GLY A 305 0.92 21.44 -36.50
N ALA A 306 0.48 21.12 -35.28
CA ALA A 306 0.57 22.09 -34.18
C ALA A 306 1.93 21.98 -33.49
N ARG A 307 2.81 22.90 -33.87
CA ARG A 307 3.98 23.28 -33.08
C ARG A 307 3.51 24.04 -31.82
N THR A 308 2.82 23.36 -30.93
CA THR A 308 2.53 23.86 -29.57
C THR A 308 2.67 22.70 -28.59
N ASP A 309 3.72 22.78 -27.77
CA ASP A 309 4.21 21.78 -26.83
C ASP A 309 3.27 21.51 -25.62
N ALA A 310 1.99 21.89 -25.70
CA ALA A 310 1.03 21.74 -24.60
C ALA A 310 0.04 20.59 -24.87
N PRO A 311 -0.02 19.56 -24.00
CA PRO A 311 -0.99 18.48 -24.13
C PRO A 311 -2.43 19.03 -24.02
N CYS A 312 -3.40 18.35 -24.64
CA CYS A 312 -4.83 18.59 -24.39
C CYS A 312 -5.14 18.54 -22.89
N THR A 313 -6.19 19.21 -22.45
CA THR A 313 -6.63 19.18 -21.04
C THR A 313 -8.01 18.56 -20.93
N LEU A 314 -8.17 17.57 -20.05
CA LEU A 314 -9.46 16.91 -19.81
C LEU A 314 -10.05 17.33 -18.46
N GLY A 315 -11.30 17.77 -18.45
CA GLY A 315 -12.09 17.90 -17.22
C GLY A 315 -13.03 16.70 -17.03
N GLY A 316 -13.68 16.60 -15.87
CA GLY A 316 -14.72 15.60 -15.66
C GLY A 316 -15.21 15.47 -14.23
N ASN A 317 -16.21 14.61 -14.01
CA ASN A 317 -16.76 14.35 -12.68
C ASN A 317 -16.16 13.11 -12.00
N THR A 318 -15.40 12.29 -12.74
CA THR A 318 -14.77 11.08 -12.20
C THR A 318 -13.60 10.62 -13.09
N SER A 319 -12.61 9.95 -12.49
CA SER A 319 -11.48 9.28 -13.19
C SER A 319 -10.67 10.13 -14.17
N VAL A 320 -10.68 11.46 -14.04
CA VAL A 320 -10.02 12.38 -14.99
C VAL A 320 -8.52 12.12 -15.11
N ILE A 321 -7.82 11.88 -14.00
CA ILE A 321 -6.36 11.64 -13.99
C ILE A 321 -5.96 10.40 -14.82
N PRO A 322 -6.49 9.18 -14.53
CA PRO A 322 -6.13 8.01 -15.33
C PRO A 322 -6.62 8.11 -16.78
N LEU A 323 -7.78 8.73 -17.03
CA LEU A 323 -8.30 8.95 -18.38
C LEU A 323 -7.40 9.89 -19.21
N ALA A 324 -7.00 11.02 -18.63
CA ALA A 324 -6.10 11.96 -19.28
C ALA A 324 -4.77 11.30 -19.62
N HIS A 325 -4.20 10.52 -18.70
CA HIS A 325 -2.99 9.75 -18.96
C HIS A 325 -3.14 8.80 -20.16
N VAL A 326 -4.20 7.99 -20.20
CA VAL A 326 -4.45 7.05 -21.32
C VAL A 326 -4.70 7.79 -22.63
N ALA A 327 -5.39 8.94 -22.59
CA ALA A 327 -5.68 9.77 -23.75
C ALA A 327 -4.47 10.59 -24.24
N GLY A 328 -3.38 10.72 -23.46
CA GLY A 328 -2.26 11.61 -23.78
C GLY A 328 -2.49 13.08 -23.43
N CYS A 329 -3.44 13.35 -22.55
CA CYS A 329 -3.81 14.69 -22.10
C CYS A 329 -3.32 14.96 -20.66
N ALA A 330 -3.32 16.23 -20.28
CA ALA A 330 -3.24 16.67 -18.89
C ALA A 330 -4.62 16.60 -18.21
N PRO A 331 -4.70 16.23 -16.93
CA PRO A 331 -5.92 16.37 -16.15
C PRO A 331 -6.15 17.85 -15.81
N GLY A 332 -7.38 18.32 -15.97
CA GLY A 332 -7.80 19.66 -15.57
C GLY A 332 -7.90 19.79 -14.06
N GLY A 333 -7.43 20.92 -13.54
CA GLY A 333 -7.46 21.29 -12.14
C GLY A 333 -8.67 22.19 -11.78
N PRO A 334 -8.87 22.46 -10.47
CA PRO A 334 -9.97 23.31 -9.99
C PRO A 334 -9.89 24.77 -10.47
N ALA A 335 -8.69 25.23 -10.82
CA ALA A 335 -8.43 26.59 -11.31
C ALA A 335 -8.66 26.73 -12.82
N ASP A 336 -8.78 25.62 -13.56
CA ASP A 336 -8.95 25.63 -15.00
C ASP A 336 -10.38 26.06 -15.36
N GLY A 337 -10.47 27.09 -16.20
CA GLY A 337 -11.73 27.57 -16.70
C GLY A 337 -12.26 26.72 -17.88
N PRO A 338 -13.51 26.95 -18.30
CA PRO A 338 -14.07 26.31 -19.50
C PRO A 338 -13.20 26.46 -20.76
N GLY A 339 -12.47 27.58 -20.86
CA GLY A 339 -11.59 27.90 -21.99
C GLY A 339 -10.27 27.12 -22.01
N ASP A 340 -9.90 26.45 -20.91
CA ASP A 340 -8.64 25.72 -20.78
C ASP A 340 -8.82 24.23 -21.09
N LEU A 341 -10.06 23.74 -21.07
CA LEU A 341 -10.39 22.35 -21.33
C LEU A 341 -10.56 22.07 -22.84
N SER A 342 -10.00 20.95 -23.28
CA SER A 342 -10.19 20.41 -24.63
C SER A 342 -11.43 19.51 -24.71
N ALA A 343 -11.73 18.79 -23.63
CA ALA A 343 -12.95 18.01 -23.50
C ALA A 343 -13.34 17.81 -22.03
N LEU A 344 -14.62 17.49 -21.82
CA LEU A 344 -15.19 17.13 -20.54
C LEU A 344 -15.68 15.68 -20.59
N VAL A 345 -15.17 14.84 -19.70
CA VAL A 345 -15.57 13.43 -19.57
C VAL A 345 -16.49 13.27 -18.38
N LEU A 346 -17.72 12.82 -18.63
CA LEU A 346 -18.75 12.66 -17.61
C LEU A 346 -19.24 11.23 -17.55
N ARG A 347 -19.56 10.77 -16.33
CA ARG A 347 -20.28 9.52 -16.10
C ARG A 347 -21.52 9.79 -15.26
N GLU A 348 -22.69 9.38 -15.77
CA GLU A 348 -23.99 9.49 -15.08
C GLU A 348 -24.29 10.90 -14.54
N ALA A 349 -23.77 11.94 -15.20
CA ALA A 349 -23.95 13.33 -14.82
C ALA A 349 -24.29 14.19 -16.05
N ALA A 350 -25.11 15.22 -15.81
CA ALA A 350 -25.38 16.24 -16.81
C ALA A 350 -24.18 17.19 -16.96
N PRO A 351 -23.92 17.73 -18.15
CA PRO A 351 -22.88 18.73 -18.32
C PRO A 351 -23.22 20.03 -17.55
N PRO A 352 -22.20 20.73 -17.03
CA PRO A 352 -22.38 22.06 -16.46
C PRO A 352 -22.92 23.01 -17.53
N HIS A 353 -23.56 24.10 -17.10
CA HIS A 353 -24.28 25.02 -17.99
C HIS A 353 -23.43 25.50 -19.19
N TRP A 354 -22.15 25.79 -18.97
CA TRP A 354 -21.22 26.28 -19.98
C TRP A 354 -20.77 25.21 -21.00
N ALA A 355 -20.99 23.93 -20.75
CA ALA A 355 -20.65 22.81 -21.63
C ALA A 355 -21.88 22.19 -22.33
N ARG A 356 -23.08 22.72 -22.12
CA ARG A 356 -24.31 22.12 -22.67
C ARG A 356 -24.34 22.12 -24.19
N ASP A 357 -23.75 23.13 -24.80
CA ASP A 357 -23.70 23.31 -26.25
C ASP A 357 -22.48 22.63 -26.89
N TRP A 358 -21.62 21.99 -26.08
CA TRP A 358 -20.47 21.25 -26.60
C TRP A 358 -20.93 19.93 -27.26
N PRO A 359 -20.41 19.58 -28.44
CA PRO A 359 -20.65 18.29 -29.09
C PRO A 359 -20.57 17.12 -28.12
N ARG A 360 -21.69 16.39 -27.99
CA ARG A 360 -21.86 15.28 -27.06
C ARG A 360 -21.67 13.94 -27.78
N HIS A 361 -20.81 13.10 -27.26
CA HIS A 361 -20.55 11.76 -27.80
C HIS A 361 -20.65 10.70 -26.70
N ALA A 362 -21.50 9.69 -26.93
CA ALA A 362 -21.63 8.56 -26.02
C ALA A 362 -20.45 7.58 -26.19
N VAL A 363 -20.06 6.91 -25.12
CA VAL A 363 -19.01 5.88 -25.15
C VAL A 363 -19.64 4.50 -24.92
N PRO A 364 -20.03 3.78 -25.99
CA PRO A 364 -20.68 2.49 -25.88
C PRO A 364 -19.70 1.38 -25.49
N GLY A 365 -20.24 0.24 -25.04
CA GLY A 365 -19.47 -0.98 -24.78
C GLY A 365 -18.56 -0.90 -23.56
N THR A 366 -18.84 0.02 -22.64
CA THR A 366 -18.13 0.20 -21.37
C THR A 366 -18.66 -0.76 -20.30
N TYR A 367 -17.76 -1.24 -19.44
CA TYR A 367 -18.06 -2.01 -18.23
C TYR A 367 -18.93 -1.19 -17.28
N SER A 368 -18.56 0.07 -17.03
CA SER A 368 -19.38 1.02 -16.27
C SER A 368 -20.26 1.79 -17.24
N SER A 369 -21.58 1.77 -17.08
CA SER A 369 -22.48 2.51 -17.96
C SER A 369 -22.37 4.02 -17.80
N GLY A 370 -22.93 4.75 -18.78
CA GLY A 370 -23.22 6.18 -18.65
C GLY A 370 -22.06 7.12 -18.96
N TRP A 371 -20.97 6.64 -19.58
CA TRP A 371 -19.88 7.47 -20.07
C TRP A 371 -20.28 8.32 -21.28
N VAL A 372 -19.96 9.61 -21.20
CA VAL A 372 -20.19 10.61 -22.24
C VAL A 372 -18.99 11.55 -22.28
N VAL A 373 -18.56 11.92 -23.48
CA VAL A 373 -17.57 12.98 -23.68
C VAL A 373 -18.21 14.18 -24.37
N HIS A 374 -17.85 15.37 -23.90
CA HIS A 374 -18.18 16.64 -24.53
C HIS A 374 -16.89 17.25 -25.06
N VAL A 375 -16.77 17.36 -26.39
CA VAL A 375 -15.58 17.93 -27.02
C VAL A 375 -15.81 19.42 -27.24
N ARG A 376 -14.80 20.25 -26.93
CA ARG A 376 -14.89 21.68 -27.18
C ARG A 376 -14.97 21.95 -28.70
N PRO A 377 -15.91 22.80 -29.16
CA PRO A 377 -16.06 23.13 -30.59
C PRO A 377 -14.83 23.69 -31.27
#